data_AF-A0A963Q3A6-F1
#
_entry.id   AF-A0A963Q3A6-F1
#
_cell.length_a   1.000
_cell.length_b   1.000
_cell.length_c   1.000
_cell.angle_alpha   90.00
_cell.angle_beta   90.00
_cell.angle_gamma   90.00
#
_symmetry.space_group_name_H-M   'P 1'
#
loop_
_entity.id
_entity.type
_entity.pdbx_description
1 polymer ?
#
loop_
_entity_poly.entity_id
_entity_poly.type
_entity_poly.pdbx_seq_one_letter_code
_entity_poly.pdbx_strand_id
1 'polypeptide(L)'
;LFEVLDGRLKDHEWLAGDYSIADIANWAWVRTHRWSGISIDGLEHLRRWRDAIRARPAVQRGLERPAAKVDLTRDGDDAAERFSREARSMVTGAQNTDQNQP
;
A
#
# COMPACT_ATOMS: atom_id res chain seq x y z
N LEU A 1 14.27 -6.14 3.99
CA LEU A 1 14.53 -4.72 3.66
C LEU A 1 13.88 -3.78 4.66
N PHE A 2 12.56 -3.84 4.87
CA PHE A 2 11.86 -2.87 5.72
C PHE A 2 12.25 -2.91 7.20
N GLU A 3 12.49 -4.09 7.77
CA GLU A 3 13.02 -4.22 9.14
C GLU A 3 14.41 -3.60 9.30
N VAL A 4 15.26 -3.68 8.27
CA VAL A 4 16.59 -3.04 8.28
C VAL A 4 16.45 -1.52 8.27
N LEU A 5 15.52 -0.99 7.47
CA LEU A 5 15.21 0.44 7.47
C LEU A 5 14.63 0.88 8.81
N ASP A 6 13.69 0.12 9.38
CA ASP A 6 13.09 0.42 10.69
C ASP A 6 14.15 0.45 11.80
N GLY A 7 15.03 -0.56 11.84
CA GLY A 7 16.14 -0.62 12.79
C GLY A 7 17.11 0.55 12.64
N ARG A 8 17.40 0.99 11.40
CA ARG A 8 18.21 2.20 11.16
C ARG A 8 17.49 3.47 11.63
N LEU A 9 16.18 3.57 11.39
CA LEU A 9 15.35 4.73 11.69
C LEU A 9 14.95 4.84 13.17
N LYS A 10 15.22 3.79 13.96
CA LYS A 10 15.09 3.82 15.41
C LYS A 10 15.91 4.94 16.04
N ASP A 11 17.18 5.02 15.65
CA ASP A 11 18.16 5.95 16.24
C ASP A 11 18.42 7.18 15.35
N HIS A 12 17.81 7.22 14.16
CA HIS A 12 18.03 8.28 13.17
C HIS A 12 16.72 8.81 12.59
N GLU A 13 16.66 10.13 12.38
CA GLU A 13 15.51 10.77 11.73
C GLU A 13 15.42 10.38 10.24
N TRP A 14 16.55 10.42 9.54
CA TRP A 14 16.73 10.09 8.12
C TRP A 14 17.79 9.00 7.92
N LEU A 15 17.79 8.33 6.76
CA LEU A 15 18.65 7.17 6.52
C LEU A 15 20.15 7.50 6.57
N ALA A 16 20.53 8.68 6.09
CA ALA A 16 21.91 9.13 5.95
C ALA A 16 22.28 10.29 6.92
N GLY A 17 21.57 10.42 8.03
CA GLY A 17 21.72 11.56 8.95
C GLY A 17 20.76 12.68 8.58
N ASP A 18 21.16 13.53 7.64
CA ASP A 18 20.26 14.55 7.06
C ASP A 18 19.41 13.96 5.93
N TYR A 19 18.26 14.59 5.66
CA TYR A 19 17.38 14.21 4.55
C TYR A 19 18.14 14.26 3.23
N SER A 20 18.17 13.13 2.52
CA SER A 20 19.04 12.97 1.35
C SER A 20 18.36 12.18 0.22
N ILE A 21 19.10 11.98 -0.86
CA ILE A 21 18.65 11.12 -1.97
C ILE A 21 18.40 9.67 -1.52
N ALA A 22 19.07 9.20 -0.46
CA ALA A 22 18.81 7.88 0.10
C ALA A 22 17.36 7.76 0.57
N ASP A 23 16.84 8.78 1.26
CA ASP A 23 15.46 8.81 1.72
C ASP A 23 14.47 8.79 0.54
N ILE A 24 14.74 9.59 -0.50
CA ILE A 24 13.89 9.68 -1.69
C ILE A 24 13.84 8.32 -2.42
N ALA A 25 14.99 7.69 -2.64
CA ALA A 25 15.11 6.44 -3.37
C ALA A 25 14.40 5.28 -2.63
N ASN A 26 14.63 5.16 -1.32
CA ASN A 26 14.01 4.11 -0.52
C ASN A 26 12.52 4.36 -0.31
N TRP A 27 12.08 5.62 -0.17
CA TRP A 27 10.68 5.95 0.06
C TRP A 27 9.77 5.61 -1.12
N ALA A 28 10.27 5.72 -2.35
CA ALA A 28 9.54 5.32 -3.55
C ALA A 28 9.08 3.86 -3.50
N TRP A 29 9.91 2.96 -2.94
CA TRP A 29 9.58 1.54 -2.76
C TRP A 29 8.69 1.29 -1.54
N VAL A 30 8.98 1.97 -0.42
CA VAL A 30 8.20 1.80 0.81
C VAL A 30 6.76 2.27 0.60
N ARG A 31 6.51 3.37 -0.12
CA ARG A 31 5.12 3.85 -0.35
C ARG A 31 4.25 2.88 -1.15
N THR A 32 4.86 1.98 -1.92
CA THR A 32 4.16 0.98 -2.74
C THR A 32 4.13 -0.41 -2.09
N HIS A 33 4.44 -0.53 -0.80
CA HIS A 33 4.53 -1.81 -0.09
C HIS A 33 3.25 -2.66 -0.17
N ARG A 34 2.08 -2.02 -0.26
CA ARG A 34 0.78 -2.70 -0.38
C ARG A 34 0.68 -3.49 -1.67
N TRP A 35 1.21 -2.96 -2.76
CA TRP A 35 1.19 -3.61 -4.06
C TRP A 35 2.06 -4.88 -4.09
N SER A 36 3.10 -4.93 -3.26
CA SER A 36 3.92 -6.14 -3.06
C SER A 36 3.37 -7.11 -2.01
N GLY A 37 2.21 -6.83 -1.39
CA GLY A 37 1.64 -7.67 -0.33
C GLY A 37 2.46 -7.72 0.96
N ILE A 38 3.37 -6.76 1.17
CA ILE A 38 4.24 -6.72 2.35
C ILE A 38 3.58 -5.83 3.41
N SER A 39 3.29 -6.41 4.59
CA SER A 39 2.86 -5.64 5.76
C SER A 39 4.04 -4.86 6.35
N ILE A 40 3.74 -3.67 6.87
CA ILE A 40 4.67 -2.83 7.64
C ILE A 40 4.16 -2.64 9.08
N ASP A 41 3.23 -3.48 9.51
CA ASP A 41 2.72 -3.47 10.88
C ASP A 41 3.85 -3.80 11.85
N GLY A 42 3.88 -3.10 13.00
CA GLY A 42 4.99 -3.20 13.95
C GLY A 42 6.25 -2.40 13.58
N LEU A 43 6.38 -1.90 12.35
CA LEU A 43 7.54 -1.08 11.93
C LEU A 43 7.31 0.41 12.21
N GLU A 44 7.38 0.80 13.48
CA GLU A 44 6.95 2.14 13.94
C GLU A 44 7.83 3.27 13.42
N HIS A 45 9.14 3.05 13.38
CA HIS A 45 10.10 4.06 12.94
C HIS A 45 10.03 4.23 11.42
N LEU A 46 9.79 3.13 10.70
CA LEU A 46 9.53 3.15 9.26
C LEU A 46 8.25 3.92 8.94
N ARG A 47 7.15 3.70 9.69
CA ARG A 47 5.89 4.45 9.49
C ARG A 47 6.10 5.95 9.73
N ARG A 48 6.74 6.33 10.85
CA ARG A 48 7.09 7.73 11.18
C ARG A 48 7.84 8.38 10.03
N TRP A 49 8.92 7.76 9.58
CA TRP A 49 9.76 8.25 8.48
C TRP A 49 8.98 8.36 7.17
N ARG A 50 8.19 7.35 6.81
CA ARG A 50 7.36 7.34 5.59
C ARG A 50 6.39 8.51 5.58
N ASP A 51 5.72 8.76 6.70
CA ASP A 51 4.70 9.80 6.83
C ASP A 51 5.33 11.20 6.85
N ALA A 52 6.49 11.35 7.49
CA ALA A 52 7.27 12.59 7.46
C ALA A 52 7.69 12.97 6.03
N ILE A 53 8.17 12.02 5.22
CA ILE A 53 8.51 12.28 3.81
C ILE A 53 7.25 12.62 3.01
N ARG A 54 6.15 11.86 3.22
CA ARG A 54 4.89 12.10 2.51
C ARG A 54 4.37 13.52 2.78
N ALA A 55 4.52 14.06 3.99
CA ALA A 55 4.06 15.40 4.32
C ALA A 55 4.81 16.55 3.60
N ARG A 56 5.97 16.28 2.98
CA ARG A 56 6.79 17.34 2.36
C ARG A 56 6.12 17.89 1.09
N PRO A 57 6.00 19.23 0.93
CA PRO A 57 5.37 19.82 -0.26
C PRO A 57 6.03 19.42 -1.59
N ALA A 58 7.35 19.25 -1.60
CA ALA A 58 8.07 18.81 -2.80
C ALA A 58 7.72 17.36 -3.20
N VAL A 59 7.50 16.49 -2.21
CA VAL A 59 7.11 15.10 -2.43
C VAL A 59 5.70 15.05 -2.98
N GLN A 60 4.74 15.77 -2.38
CA GLN A 60 3.36 15.87 -2.89
C GLN A 60 3.32 16.33 -4.35
N ARG A 61 4.05 17.40 -4.69
CA ARG A 61 4.17 17.85 -6.10
C ARG A 61 4.76 16.80 -7.04
N GLY A 62 5.71 15.99 -6.54
CA GLY A 62 6.30 14.89 -7.29
C GLY A 62 5.33 13.73 -7.52
N LEU A 63 4.40 13.49 -6.59
CA LEU A 63 3.36 12.47 -6.74
C LEU A 63 2.30 12.86 -7.78
N GLU A 64 2.05 14.16 -7.94
CA GLU A 64 1.05 14.70 -8.86
C GLU A 64 1.53 14.73 -10.32
N ARG A 65 2.83 14.49 -10.59
CA ARG A 65 3.40 14.59 -11.93
C ARG A 65 4.18 13.33 -12.37
N PRO A 66 3.77 12.68 -13.48
CA PRO A 66 2.53 12.91 -14.25
C PRO A 66 1.29 12.61 -13.40
N ALA A 67 0.15 13.23 -13.73
CA ALA A 67 -1.11 12.97 -13.03
C ALA A 67 -1.35 11.45 -12.95
N ALA A 68 -1.57 10.94 -11.74
CA ALA A 68 -1.69 9.52 -11.51
C ALA A 68 -2.83 8.94 -12.37
N LYS A 69 -2.49 8.08 -13.33
CA LYS A 69 -3.49 7.33 -14.13
C LYS A 69 -4.07 6.13 -13.38
N VAL A 70 -3.43 5.75 -12.27
CA VAL A 70 -3.77 4.62 -11.42
C VAL A 70 -3.85 5.12 -9.99
N ASP A 71 -5.01 4.93 -9.36
CA ASP A 71 -5.20 5.20 -7.95
C ASP A 71 -4.64 4.04 -7.13
N LEU A 72 -3.42 4.21 -6.60
CA LEU A 72 -2.76 3.22 -5.74
C LEU A 72 -3.41 3.09 -4.35
N THR A 73 -4.45 3.87 -4.06
CA THR A 73 -5.26 3.74 -2.84
C THR A 73 -6.48 2.84 -3.03
N ARG A 74 -6.80 2.48 -4.28
CA ARG A 74 -8.09 1.88 -4.67
C ARG A 74 -8.27 0.41 -4.33
N ASP A 75 -7.19 -0.33 -4.06
CA ASP A 75 -7.28 -1.72 -3.62
C ASP A 75 -6.88 -1.81 -2.14
N GLY A 76 -7.68 -1.16 -1.30
CA GLY A 76 -7.79 -1.52 0.12
C GLY A 76 -8.58 -2.82 0.26
N ASP A 77 -8.44 -3.49 1.40
CA ASP A 77 -8.99 -4.82 1.71
C ASP A 77 -10.45 -5.04 1.23
N ASP A 78 -11.26 -3.98 1.16
CA ASP A 78 -12.61 -3.97 0.58
C ASP A 78 -12.70 -4.50 -0.87
N ALA A 79 -11.74 -4.21 -1.74
CA ALA A 79 -11.74 -4.67 -3.13
C ALA A 79 -11.43 -6.18 -3.20
N ALA A 80 -10.49 -6.65 -2.37
CA ALA A 80 -10.14 -8.06 -2.25
C ALA A 80 -11.27 -8.89 -1.60
N GLU A 81 -11.97 -8.32 -0.61
CA GLU A 81 -13.16 -8.92 -0.01
C GLU A 81 -14.33 -8.97 -0.99
N ARG A 82 -14.58 -7.91 -1.76
CA ARG A 82 -15.62 -7.89 -2.80
C ARG A 82 -15.34 -8.93 -3.87
N PHE A 83 -14.11 -9.01 -4.37
CA PHE A 83 -13.71 -10.03 -5.34
C PHE A 83 -13.91 -11.46 -4.79
N SER A 84 -13.53 -11.70 -3.53
CA SER A 84 -13.73 -13.00 -2.87
C SER A 84 -15.21 -13.35 -2.69
N ARG A 85 -16.04 -12.36 -2.39
CA ARG A 85 -17.50 -12.50 -2.21
C ARG A 85 -18.20 -12.75 -3.53
N GLU A 86 -17.84 -12.02 -4.58
CA GLU A 86 -18.34 -12.18 -5.94
C GLU A 86 -17.91 -13.53 -6.53
N ALA A 87 -16.65 -13.95 -6.35
CA ALA A 87 -16.17 -15.26 -6.79
C ALA A 87 -16.89 -16.42 -6.08
N ARG A 88 -17.18 -16.28 -4.77
CA ARG A 88 -17.99 -17.26 -4.02
C ARG A 88 -19.44 -17.30 -4.51
N SER A 89 -20.02 -16.15 -4.85
CA SER A 89 -21.37 -16.08 -5.43
C SER A 89 -21.45 -16.73 -6.81
N MET A 90 -20.40 -16.60 -7.65
CA MET A 90 -20.34 -17.27 -8.96
C MET A 90 -20.26 -18.80 -8.85
N VAL A 91 -19.57 -19.32 -7.83
CA VAL A 91 -19.45 -20.78 -7.62
C VAL A 91 -20.73 -21.38 -7.02
N THR A 92 -21.55 -20.57 -6.36
CA THR A 92 -22.76 -21.04 -5.64
C THR A 92 -24.08 -20.68 -6.33
N GLY A 93 -24.04 -19.93 -7.44
CA GLY A 93 -25.23 -19.40 -8.13
C GLY A 93 -25.50 -19.99 -9.51
N ALA A 94 -25.58 -21.32 -9.64
CA ALA A 94 -26.11 -21.99 -10.83
C ALA A 94 -26.91 -23.27 -10.51
N GLN A 95 -27.57 -23.33 -9.34
CA GLN A 95 -28.43 -24.45 -8.98
C GLN A 95 -29.68 -23.97 -8.22
N ASN A 96 -30.66 -23.44 -8.94
CA ASN A 96 -32.10 -23.63 -8.64
C ASN A 96 -32.96 -22.83 -9.63
N THR A 97 -33.11 -23.35 -10.84
CA THR A 97 -34.27 -23.04 -11.70
C THR A 97 -34.72 -24.31 -12.37
N ASP A 98 -35.22 -25.26 -11.58
CA ASP A 98 -36.10 -26.29 -12.12
C ASP A 98 -37.06 -26.79 -11.04
N GLN A 99 -38.09 -26.00 -10.75
CA GLN A 99 -39.35 -26.49 -10.20
C GLN A 99 -40.48 -25.64 -10.79
N ASN A 100 -40.86 -25.96 -12.03
CA ASN A 100 -42.18 -25.64 -12.55
C ASN A 100 -42.77 -26.86 -13.25
N GLN A 101 -43.53 -27.65 -12.50
CA GLN A 101 -44.59 -28.53 -13.00
C GLN A 101 -45.81 -28.29 -12.12
N PRO A 102 -46.96 -28.01 -12.74
CA PRO A 102 -47.92 -29.10 -12.96
C PRO A 102 -48.09 -29.49 -14.43
#